data_AF-A0A2V6RRF9-F1
#
_entry.id   AF-A0A2V6RRF9-F1
#
_cell.length_a   1.000
_cell.length_b   1.000
_cell.length_c   1.000
_cell.angle_alpha   90.00
_cell.angle_beta   90.00
_cell.angle_gamma   90.00
#
_symmetry.space_group_name_H-M   'P 1'
#
loop_
_entity.id
_entity.type
_entity.pdbx_description
1 polymer ?
#
loop_
_entity_poly.entity_id
_entity_poly.type
_entity_poly.pdbx_seq_one_letter_code
_entity_poly.pdbx_strand_id
1 'polypeptide(L)'
;MSGELGCVYLSVHTPRYCTYEAAFAGKVAHPDFRAVRDGLVEQGRHVADARPDVIVINSCHLITTFPTVVDGTPRHRGVLTAQEAPELIHGVAYDFPGDWELGSALIEHGRAAGL
;
A
#
# COMPACT_ATOMS: atom_id res chain seq x y z
N MET A 1 -18.79 14.39 -11.26
CA MET A 1 -19.07 13.54 -10.08
C MET A 1 -18.18 14.05 -8.96
N SER A 2 -18.70 14.27 -7.76
CA SER A 2 -17.87 14.61 -6.59
C SER A 2 -17.40 13.33 -5.92
N GLY A 3 -16.08 13.15 -5.79
CA GLY A 3 -15.52 12.10 -4.91
C GLY A 3 -15.54 12.54 -3.45
N GLU A 4 -15.52 11.58 -2.53
CA GLU A 4 -15.46 11.81 -1.09
C GLU A 4 -14.26 11.06 -0.49
N LEU A 5 -13.56 11.69 0.46
CA LEU A 5 -12.55 11.01 1.27
C LEU A 5 -13.25 10.30 2.43
N GLY A 6 -13.56 9.02 2.26
CA GLY A 6 -14.32 8.25 3.26
C GLY A 6 -13.52 7.82 4.49
N CYS A 7 -12.24 7.52 4.35
CA CYS A 7 -11.38 7.02 5.44
C CYS A 7 -9.92 7.46 5.28
N VAL A 8 -9.20 7.54 6.40
CA VAL A 8 -7.75 7.82 6.44
C VAL A 8 -7.08 6.84 7.40
N TYR A 9 -5.95 6.28 6.98
CA TYR A 9 -5.21 5.27 7.73
C TYR A 9 -3.72 5.60 7.79
N LEU A 10 -3.08 5.27 8.91
CA LEU A 10 -1.64 5.20 9.03
C LEU A 10 -1.24 3.72 9.14
N SER A 11 -0.65 3.18 8.08
CA SER A 11 -0.28 1.76 7.99
C SER A 11 1.23 1.59 8.01
N VAL A 12 1.72 0.60 8.74
CA VAL A 12 3.14 0.21 8.67
C VAL A 12 3.37 -0.80 7.55
N HIS A 13 4.46 -0.67 6.81
CA HIS A 13 4.83 -1.56 5.70
C HIS A 13 5.87 -2.63 6.12
N THR A 14 5.73 -3.16 7.34
CA THR A 14 6.72 -4.10 7.89
C THR A 14 6.81 -5.38 7.05
N PRO A 15 8.01 -5.77 6.58
CA PRO A 15 8.15 -6.92 5.68
C PRO A 15 7.63 -8.24 6.26
N ARG A 16 7.65 -8.35 7.59
CA ARG A 16 7.24 -9.55 8.32
C ARG A 16 5.77 -9.93 8.11
N TYR A 17 4.93 -8.95 7.80
CA TYR A 17 3.47 -9.10 7.66
C TYR A 17 3.01 -8.89 6.21
N CYS A 18 3.92 -9.12 5.25
CA CYS A 18 3.64 -8.98 3.82
C CYS A 18 2.48 -9.86 3.34
N THR A 19 2.33 -11.07 3.88
CA THR A 19 1.20 -11.97 3.60
C THR A 19 0.54 -12.44 4.89
N TYR A 20 -0.73 -12.86 4.81
CA TYR A 20 -1.41 -13.49 5.94
C TYR A 20 -0.67 -14.73 6.44
N GLU A 21 -0.15 -15.57 5.53
CA GLU A 21 0.68 -16.71 5.92
C GLU A 21 1.90 -16.26 6.73
N ALA A 22 2.67 -15.29 6.24
CA ALA A 22 3.84 -14.75 6.94
C ALA A 22 3.46 -14.13 8.29
N ALA A 23 2.32 -13.44 8.37
CA ALA A 23 1.81 -12.83 9.59
C ALA A 23 1.48 -13.84 10.69
N PHE A 24 1.08 -15.06 10.32
CA PHE A 24 0.62 -16.09 11.26
C PHE A 24 1.52 -17.33 11.34
N ALA A 25 2.62 -17.43 10.59
CA ALA A 25 3.54 -18.57 10.55
C ALA A 25 4.33 -18.85 11.86
N GLY A 26 3.89 -18.34 13.01
CA GLY A 26 4.51 -18.59 14.33
C GLY A 26 5.88 -17.93 14.54
N LYS A 27 6.36 -17.16 13.57
CA LYS A 27 7.67 -16.46 13.60
C LYS A 27 7.48 -14.98 13.94
N VAL A 28 6.98 -14.63 15.12
CA VAL A 28 7.01 -13.23 15.58
C VAL A 28 8.45 -12.84 15.96
N ALA A 29 8.89 -11.61 15.66
CA ALA A 29 10.29 -11.19 15.85
C ALA A 29 10.53 -11.00 17.33
N HIS A 30 9.51 -10.43 17.97
CA HIS A 30 9.35 -10.28 19.38
C HIS A 30 7.84 -10.41 19.69
N PRO A 31 7.46 -10.90 20.89
CA PRO A 31 6.05 -10.98 21.30
C PRO A 31 5.27 -9.67 21.15
N ASP A 32 5.94 -8.52 21.33
CA ASP A 32 5.30 -7.21 21.27
C ASP A 32 4.81 -6.82 19.87
N PHE A 33 5.37 -7.42 18.81
CA PHE A 33 4.91 -7.17 17.44
C PHE A 33 3.55 -7.81 17.14
N ARG A 34 3.03 -8.69 18.03
CA ARG A 34 1.67 -9.25 17.87
C ARG A 34 0.61 -8.15 17.82
N ALA A 35 0.74 -7.11 18.65
CA ALA A 35 -0.22 -6.00 18.65
C ALA A 35 -0.22 -5.25 17.31
N VAL A 36 0.94 -5.08 16.68
CA VAL A 36 1.07 -4.47 15.34
C VAL A 36 0.39 -5.34 14.29
N ARG A 37 0.67 -6.65 14.28
CA ARG A 37 0.00 -7.60 13.39
C ARG A 37 -1.52 -7.53 13.53
N ASP A 38 -2.01 -7.62 14.76
CA ASP A 38 -3.45 -7.68 15.04
C ASP A 38 -4.13 -6.36 14.66
N GLY A 39 -3.47 -5.23 14.89
CA GLY A 39 -3.92 -3.92 14.42
C GLY A 39 -4.00 -3.82 12.89
N LEU A 40 -3.02 -4.34 12.14
CA LEU A 40 -3.06 -4.36 10.68
C LEU A 40 -4.20 -5.24 10.15
N VAL A 41 -4.44 -6.40 10.77
CA VAL A 41 -5.55 -7.29 10.41
C VAL A 41 -6.89 -6.60 10.65
N GLU A 42 -7.04 -5.93 11.80
CA GLU A 42 -8.27 -5.21 12.11
C GLU A 42 -8.49 -4.01 11.19
N GLN A 43 -7.43 -3.25 10.89
CA GLN A 43 -7.50 -2.17 9.90
C GLN A 43 -7.92 -2.71 8.52
N GLY A 44 -7.39 -3.87 8.11
CA GLY A 44 -7.78 -4.54 6.86
C GLY A 44 -9.26 -4.89 6.82
N ARG A 45 -9.86 -5.32 7.94
CA ARG A 45 -11.30 -5.54 8.06
C ARG A 45 -12.08 -4.24 7.89
N HIS A 46 -11.65 -3.18 8.57
CA HIS A 46 -12.31 -1.88 8.46
C HIS A 46 -12.27 -1.32 7.03
N VAL A 47 -11.14 -1.46 6.33
CA VAL A 47 -11.01 -1.10 4.90
C VAL A 47 -11.95 -1.95 4.04
N ALA A 48 -12.03 -3.25 4.30
CA ALA A 48 -12.92 -4.14 3.55
C ALA A 48 -14.40 -3.79 3.77
N ASP A 49 -14.81 -3.45 5.00
CA ASP A 49 -16.18 -3.06 5.34
C ASP A 49 -16.55 -1.69 4.76
N ALA A 50 -15.59 -0.76 4.73
CA ALA A 50 -15.76 0.56 4.12
C ALA A 50 -15.97 0.51 2.61
N ARG A 51 -15.52 -0.57 1.94
CA ARG A 51 -15.65 -0.81 0.50
C ARG A 51 -15.29 0.42 -0.36
N PRO A 52 -14.09 0.99 -0.21
CA PRO A 52 -13.69 2.13 -1.04
C PRO A 52 -13.59 1.72 -2.50
N ASP A 53 -13.98 2.61 -3.41
CA ASP A 53 -13.80 2.40 -4.85
C ASP A 53 -12.30 2.40 -5.24
N VAL A 54 -11.49 3.17 -4.51
CA VAL A 54 -10.06 3.35 -4.75
C VAL A 54 -9.30 3.62 -3.44
N ILE A 55 -8.04 3.20 -3.38
CA ILE A 55 -7.12 3.51 -2.27
C ILE A 55 -5.94 4.27 -2.85
N VAL A 56 -5.70 5.50 -2.35
CA VAL A 56 -4.50 6.28 -2.67
C VAL A 56 -3.44 5.98 -1.61
N ILE A 57 -2.28 5.49 -2.03
CA ILE A 57 -1.18 5.09 -1.14
C ILE A 57 -0.02 6.08 -1.28
N ASN A 58 0.35 6.74 -0.19
CA ASN A 58 1.65 7.41 -0.09
C ASN A 58 2.67 6.40 0.45
N SER A 59 3.61 5.98 -0.40
CA SER A 59 4.59 4.95 -0.06
C SER A 59 5.96 5.56 0.20
N CYS A 60 6.60 5.16 1.29
CA CYS A 60 7.99 5.49 1.58
C CYS A 60 9.00 4.83 0.62
N HIS A 61 8.56 3.83 -0.16
CA HIS A 61 9.40 3.06 -1.07
C HIS A 61 9.25 3.48 -2.54
N LEU A 62 8.35 4.42 -2.86
CA LEU A 62 8.32 5.09 -4.16
C LEU A 62 9.13 6.39 -4.08
N ILE A 63 10.44 6.28 -4.26
CA ILE A 63 11.38 7.38 -4.05
C ILE A 63 11.63 8.12 -5.35
N THR A 64 11.41 9.43 -5.36
CA THR A 64 11.70 10.31 -6.51
C THR A 64 12.40 11.59 -6.04
N THR A 65 13.35 12.08 -6.84
CA THR A 65 14.22 13.20 -6.43
C THR A 65 13.67 14.57 -6.84
N PHE A 66 13.08 14.69 -8.03
CA PHE A 66 12.75 15.98 -8.62
C PHE A 66 11.23 16.21 -8.74
N PRO A 67 10.47 15.41 -9.51
CA PRO A 67 9.02 15.57 -9.55
C PRO A 67 8.33 14.82 -8.40
N THR A 68 7.16 15.32 -8.01
CA THR A 68 6.13 14.48 -7.41
C THR A 68 5.65 13.49 -8.47
N VAL A 69 5.69 12.19 -8.15
CA VAL A 69 5.26 11.13 -9.06
C VAL A 69 4.04 10.43 -8.49
N VAL A 70 3.08 10.17 -9.38
CA VAL A 70 1.92 9.32 -9.11
C VAL A 70 2.02 8.13 -10.06
N ASP A 71 2.05 6.91 -9.51
CA ASP A 71 1.96 5.69 -10.31
C ASP A 71 0.49 5.38 -10.61
N GLY A 72 0.08 5.68 -11.84
CA GLY A 72 -1.27 5.39 -12.36
C GLY A 72 -1.32 4.17 -13.28
N THR A 73 -0.35 3.25 -13.21
CA THR A 73 -0.31 2.07 -14.09
C THR A 73 -1.66 1.33 -14.05
N PRO A 74 -2.35 1.06 -15.18
CA PRO A 74 -3.71 0.50 -15.15
C PRO A 74 -3.84 -0.86 -14.45
N ARG A 75 -2.75 -1.63 -14.37
CA ARG A 75 -2.69 -2.91 -13.66
C ARG A 75 -1.27 -3.13 -13.12
N HIS A 76 -1.14 -3.23 -11.81
CA HIS A 76 0.12 -3.53 -11.14
C HIS A 76 0.26 -5.04 -10.99
N ARG A 77 1.13 -5.65 -11.81
CA ARG A 77 1.37 -7.11 -11.77
C ARG A 77 2.85 -7.43 -11.79
N GLY A 78 3.26 -8.38 -10.97
CA GLY A 78 4.65 -8.83 -10.93
C GLY A 78 4.90 -9.87 -9.85
N VAL A 79 6.19 -10.08 -9.57
CA VAL A 79 6.67 -10.91 -8.45
C VAL A 79 7.67 -10.08 -7.67
N LEU A 80 7.35 -9.81 -6.40
CA LEU A 80 8.15 -8.99 -5.51
C LEU A 80 9.20 -9.84 -4.77
N THR A 81 10.43 -9.34 -4.79
CA THR A 81 11.47 -9.67 -3.82
C THR A 81 11.94 -8.34 -3.21
N ALA A 82 11.87 -8.21 -1.88
CA ALA A 82 12.24 -6.96 -1.22
C ALA A 82 13.76 -6.75 -1.27
N GLN A 83 14.18 -5.51 -1.53
CA GLN A 83 15.59 -5.14 -1.54
C GLN A 83 16.22 -5.16 -0.14
N GLU A 84 15.48 -4.70 0.87
CA GLU A 84 15.98 -4.54 2.25
C GLU A 84 15.88 -5.80 3.11
N ALA A 85 14.97 -6.72 2.77
CA ALA A 85 14.71 -7.95 3.52
C ALA A 85 14.30 -9.10 2.58
N PRO A 86 15.15 -9.48 1.60
CA PRO A 86 14.83 -10.53 0.63
C PRO A 86 14.58 -11.90 1.27
N GLU A 87 15.15 -12.16 2.45
CA GLU A 87 14.91 -13.39 3.22
C GLU A 87 13.50 -13.45 3.85
N LEU A 88 12.81 -12.31 3.97
CA LEU A 88 11.44 -12.22 4.47
C LEU A 88 10.43 -12.10 3.34
N ILE A 89 10.74 -11.32 2.30
CA ILE A 89 9.89 -11.15 1.13
C ILE A 89 10.68 -11.55 -0.11
N HIS A 90 10.37 -12.73 -0.64
CA HIS A 90 10.85 -13.19 -1.93
C HIS A 90 9.77 -13.96 -2.67
N GLY A 91 9.69 -13.77 -3.98
CA GLY A 91 8.76 -14.55 -4.80
C GLY A 91 7.28 -14.26 -4.55
N VAL A 92 6.94 -13.10 -3.98
CA VAL A 92 5.55 -12.75 -3.67
C VAL A 92 4.87 -12.21 -4.93
N ALA A 93 4.05 -13.02 -5.57
CA ALA A 93 3.26 -12.61 -6.73
C ALA A 93 2.18 -11.59 -6.31
N TYR A 94 1.96 -10.58 -7.14
CA TYR A 94 0.89 -9.60 -6.96
C TYR A 94 0.21 -9.29 -8.30
N ASP A 95 -1.08 -8.96 -8.22
CA ASP A 95 -1.89 -8.56 -9.36
C ASP A 95 -3.06 -7.69 -8.87
N PHE A 96 -2.90 -6.38 -8.95
CA PHE A 96 -3.87 -5.40 -8.46
C PHE A 96 -4.29 -4.44 -9.59
N PRO A 97 -5.57 -4.00 -9.62
CA PRO A 97 -5.97 -2.92 -10.51
C PRO A 97 -5.27 -1.63 -10.09
N GLY A 98 -4.93 -0.80 -11.07
CA GLY A 98 -4.61 0.61 -10.83
C GLY A 98 -5.68 1.50 -11.45
N ASP A 99 -5.49 2.81 -11.30
CA ASP A 99 -6.43 3.82 -11.82
C ASP A 99 -5.67 4.94 -12.52
N TRP A 100 -5.55 4.81 -13.85
CA TRP A 100 -4.86 5.79 -14.69
C TRP A 100 -5.59 7.14 -14.72
N GLU A 101 -6.92 7.13 -14.71
CA GLU A 101 -7.72 8.35 -14.80
C GLU A 101 -7.57 9.18 -13.52
N LEU A 102 -7.71 8.54 -12.36
CA LEU A 102 -7.45 9.20 -11.08
C LEU A 102 -6.00 9.67 -10.96
N GLY A 103 -5.04 8.82 -11.31
CA GLY A 103 -3.62 9.16 -11.24
C GLY A 103 -3.27 10.39 -12.09
N SER A 104 -3.82 10.46 -13.31
CA SER A 104 -3.66 11.60 -14.21
C SER A 104 -4.33 12.87 -13.65
N ALA A 105 -5.53 12.75 -13.09
CA ALA A 105 -6.23 13.87 -12.47
C ALA A 105 -5.45 14.44 -11.28
N LEU A 106 -4.85 13.61 -10.44
CA LEU A 106 -4.00 14.04 -9.32
C LEU A 106 -2.80 14.88 -9.78
N ILE A 107 -2.14 14.47 -10.86
CA ILE A 107 -1.01 15.21 -11.44
C ILE A 107 -1.46 16.56 -12.00
N GLU A 108 -2.55 16.61 -12.76
CA GLU A 108 -3.05 17.86 -13.33
C GLU A 108 -3.52 18.84 -12.24
N HIS A 109 -4.17 18.33 -11.19
CA HIS A 109 -4.53 19.14 -10.02
C HIS A 109 -3.30 19.65 -9.27
N GLY A 110 -2.28 18.81 -9.10
CA GLY A 110 -1.01 19.21 -8.49
C GLY A 110 -0.33 20.35 -9.28
N ARG A 111 -0.20 20.19 -10.60
CA ARG A 111 0.36 21.21 -11.48
C ARG A 111 -0.41 22.53 -11.41
N ALA A 112 -1.75 22.46 -11.43
CA ALA A 112 -2.60 23.63 -11.32
C ALA A 112 -2.44 24.35 -9.96
N ALA A 113 -2.08 23.61 -8.91
CA ALA A 113 -1.77 24.14 -7.58
C ALA A 113 -0.32 24.62 -7.42
N GLY A 114 0.52 24.49 -8.44
CA GLY A 114 1.93 24.90 -8.41
C GLY A 114 2.88 23.86 -7.80
N LEU A 115 2.48 22.59 -7.74
CA LEU A 115 3.33 21.44 -7.42
C LEU A 115 4.06 20.89 -8.67
#